data_AF-A0A424JKJ9-F1
#
_entry.id   AF-A0A424JKJ9-F1
#
_cell.length_a   1.000
_cell.length_b   1.000
_cell.length_c   1.000
_cell.angle_alpha   90.00
_cell.angle_beta   90.00
_cell.angle_gamma   90.00
#
_symmetry.space_group_name_H-M   'P 1'
#
loop_
_entity.id
_entity.type
_entity.pdbx_description
1 polymer ?
#
loop_
_entity_poly.entity_id
_entity_poly.type
_entity_poly.pdbx_seq_one_letter_code
_entity_poly.pdbx_strand_id
1 'polypeptide(L)'
;KKNKITYPNSPTKYEAGTLQTAEVVGFSESIKFIQDVGIKNIMKHEKEITEYGIQELKKINSVNIVGDPKDRGSIISFTIKGIHPHDIATILDEEGVAVRAGHHCCQILHEKMGLTATARASLGIYNSKDDIDGLTSAIKKCTKIFNTQ
;
A
#
# COMPACT_ATOMS: atom_id res chain seq x y z
N LYS A 1 38.33 2.73 -38.44
CA LYS A 1 37.81 1.88 -37.33
C LYS A 1 37.99 2.66 -36.03
N LYS A 2 36.98 2.71 -35.14
CA LYS A 2 37.20 3.19 -33.77
C LYS A 2 38.00 2.11 -33.02
N ASN A 3 39.19 2.44 -32.52
CA ASN A 3 40.11 1.47 -31.90
C ASN A 3 39.99 1.40 -30.36
N LYS A 4 38.99 2.06 -29.77
CA LYS A 4 38.75 2.08 -28.32
C LYS A 4 37.29 2.35 -28.02
N ILE A 5 36.77 1.72 -26.98
CA ILE A 5 35.47 2.01 -26.38
C ILE A 5 35.68 3.00 -25.24
N THR A 6 34.94 4.09 -25.25
CA THR A 6 34.94 5.11 -24.20
C THR A 6 33.52 5.32 -23.70
N TYR A 7 33.36 5.49 -22.40
CA TYR A 7 32.07 5.75 -21.76
C TYR A 7 32.09 7.14 -21.10
N PRO A 8 30.93 7.80 -20.97
CA PRO A 8 30.79 8.97 -20.11
C PRO A 8 31.10 8.64 -18.65
N ASN A 9 31.29 9.69 -17.84
CA ASN A 9 31.37 9.56 -16.38
C ASN A 9 29.98 9.26 -15.79
N SER A 10 29.96 8.74 -14.56
CA SER A 10 28.73 8.58 -13.78
C SER A 10 28.15 9.95 -13.41
N PRO A 11 26.81 10.15 -13.39
CA PRO A 11 25.75 9.16 -13.64
C PRO A 11 25.43 8.90 -15.12
N THR A 12 25.80 9.80 -16.03
CA THR A 12 25.44 9.77 -17.47
C THR A 12 25.81 8.46 -18.16
N LYS A 13 26.84 7.77 -17.68
CA LYS A 13 27.18 6.40 -18.11
C LYS A 13 25.99 5.43 -18.11
N TYR A 14 25.04 5.63 -17.19
CA TYR A 14 23.89 4.76 -16.96
C TYR A 14 22.56 5.36 -17.44
N GLU A 15 22.59 6.57 -17.99
CA GLU A 15 21.41 7.34 -18.39
C GLU A 15 21.44 7.58 -19.91
N ALA A 16 21.41 6.48 -20.66
CA ALA A 16 21.55 6.53 -22.11
C ALA A 16 20.28 7.07 -22.78
N GLY A 17 20.49 7.88 -23.84
CA GLY A 17 19.39 8.42 -24.65
C GLY A 17 18.79 9.69 -24.05
N THR A 18 17.61 10.05 -24.57
CA THR A 18 16.86 11.20 -24.08
C THR A 18 16.27 10.88 -22.72
N LEU A 19 16.51 11.76 -21.75
CA LEU A 19 15.99 11.59 -20.39
C LEU A 19 14.52 12.02 -20.29
N GLN A 20 13.84 11.45 -19.29
CA GLN A 20 12.49 11.76 -18.86
C GLN A 20 12.47 13.09 -18.10
N THR A 21 12.78 14.18 -18.82
CA THR A 21 13.03 15.48 -18.21
C THR A 21 11.81 16.02 -17.46
N ALA A 22 10.61 15.85 -18.01
CA ALA A 22 9.38 16.33 -17.36
C ALA A 22 9.12 15.59 -16.04
N GLU A 23 9.35 14.28 -16.01
CA GLU A 23 9.19 13.43 -14.83
C GLU A 23 10.23 13.76 -13.75
N VAL A 24 11.49 14.03 -14.15
CA VAL A 24 12.53 14.46 -13.20
C VAL A 24 12.17 15.80 -12.56
N VAL A 25 11.65 16.75 -13.32
CA VAL A 25 11.18 18.04 -12.79
C VAL A 25 9.99 17.83 -11.83
N GLY A 26 9.00 17.05 -12.23
CA GLY A 26 7.84 16.74 -11.36
C GLY A 26 8.25 16.01 -10.08
N PHE A 27 9.21 15.09 -10.17
CA PHE A 27 9.76 14.39 -9.01
C PHE A 27 10.49 15.34 -8.05
N SER A 28 11.22 16.33 -8.58
CA SER A 28 11.84 17.37 -7.76
C SER A 28 10.82 18.17 -6.96
N GLU A 29 9.68 18.53 -7.55
CA GLU A 29 8.60 19.22 -6.82
C GLU A 29 7.93 18.31 -5.79
N SER A 30 7.84 17.01 -6.08
CA SER A 30 7.30 16.02 -5.13
C SER A 30 8.20 15.87 -3.90
N ILE A 31 9.52 15.93 -4.08
CA ILE A 31 10.49 15.97 -2.98
C ILE A 31 10.31 17.24 -2.14
N LYS A 32 10.16 18.40 -2.78
CA LYS A 32 9.94 19.67 -2.07
C LYS A 32 8.66 19.62 -1.24
N PHE A 33 7.56 19.10 -1.80
CA PHE A 33 6.33 18.89 -1.05
C PHE A 33 6.53 18.04 0.22
N ILE A 34 7.25 16.91 0.13
CA ILE A 34 7.55 16.06 1.29
C ILE A 34 8.41 16.80 2.32
N GLN A 35 9.37 17.62 1.87
CA GLN A 35 10.23 18.42 2.75
C GLN A 35 9.44 19.53 3.46
N ASP A 36 8.55 20.22 2.73
CA ASP A 36 7.72 21.31 3.22
C ASP A 36 6.72 20.83 4.27
N VAL A 37 6.06 19.68 4.03
CA VAL A 37 5.22 19.03 5.05
C VAL A 37 6.08 18.54 6.22
N GLY A 38 7.26 17.99 5.91
CA GLY A 38 8.20 17.44 6.87
C GLY A 38 7.99 15.94 7.13
N ILE A 39 9.01 15.14 6.86
CA ILE A 39 8.98 13.67 6.98
C ILE A 39 8.51 13.20 8.36
N LYS A 40 8.93 13.88 9.45
CA LYS A 40 8.50 13.51 10.81
C LYS A 40 7.00 13.71 11.03
N ASN A 41 6.41 14.75 10.43
CA ASN A 41 4.98 15.00 10.50
C ASN A 41 4.20 13.95 9.72
N ILE A 42 4.68 13.60 8.52
CA ILE A 42 4.11 12.52 7.70
C ILE A 42 4.13 11.20 8.47
N MET A 43 5.28 10.81 9.01
CA MET A 43 5.41 9.57 9.79
C MET A 43 4.48 9.54 11.00
N LYS A 44 4.32 10.67 11.69
CA LYS A 44 3.41 10.78 12.84
C LYS A 44 1.96 10.60 12.40
N HIS A 45 1.53 11.33 11.37
CA HIS A 45 0.17 11.26 10.80
C HIS A 45 -0.15 9.83 10.32
N GLU A 46 0.70 9.28 9.45
CA GLU A 46 0.52 7.93 8.92
C GLU A 46 0.47 6.87 10.02
N LYS A 47 1.30 7.00 11.06
CA LYS A 47 1.26 6.12 12.22
C LYS A 47 -0.08 6.22 12.96
N GLU A 48 -0.57 7.42 13.24
CA GLU A 48 -1.85 7.64 13.91
C GLU A 48 -3.03 7.02 13.14
N ILE A 49 -3.08 7.22 11.81
CA ILE A 49 -4.15 6.64 10.97
C ILE A 49 -4.01 5.12 10.87
N THR A 50 -2.78 4.60 10.75
CA THR A 50 -2.54 3.15 10.67
C THR A 50 -2.91 2.44 11.97
N GLU A 51 -2.56 3.01 13.12
CA GLU A 51 -2.93 2.47 14.43
C GLU A 51 -4.44 2.46 14.63
N TYR A 52 -5.13 3.55 14.24
CA TYR A 52 -6.59 3.60 14.23
C TYR A 52 -7.19 2.51 13.32
N GLY A 53 -6.69 2.35 12.10
CA GLY A 53 -7.11 1.29 11.18
C GLY A 53 -6.94 -0.11 11.74
N ILE A 54 -5.81 -0.39 12.37
CA ILE A 54 -5.57 -1.70 13.01
C ILE A 54 -6.57 -1.94 14.15
N GLN A 55 -6.84 -0.91 14.97
CA GLN A 55 -7.80 -1.02 16.07
C GLN A 55 -9.22 -1.28 15.56
N GLU A 56 -9.68 -0.56 14.53
CA GLU A 56 -11.02 -0.77 13.96
C GLU A 56 -11.17 -2.13 13.30
N LEU A 57 -10.18 -2.56 12.51
CA LEU A 57 -10.22 -3.85 11.83
C LEU A 57 -10.17 -5.03 12.82
N LYS A 58 -9.44 -4.90 13.93
CA LYS A 58 -9.42 -5.92 15.00
C LYS A 58 -10.78 -6.11 15.69
N LYS A 59 -11.72 -5.17 15.57
CA LYS A 59 -13.09 -5.33 16.09
C LYS A 59 -13.96 -6.24 15.21
N ILE A 60 -13.49 -6.62 14.02
CA ILE A 60 -14.21 -7.48 13.09
C ILE A 60 -13.62 -8.89 13.20
N ASN A 61 -14.33 -9.81 13.86
CA ASN A 61 -13.82 -11.15 14.19
C ASN A 61 -13.38 -11.96 12.98
N SER A 62 -14.03 -11.78 11.83
CA SER A 62 -13.68 -12.48 10.59
C SER A 62 -12.45 -11.90 9.87
N VAL A 63 -11.95 -10.71 10.26
CA VAL A 63 -10.75 -10.10 9.69
C VAL A 63 -9.50 -10.61 10.40
N ASN A 64 -8.52 -11.07 9.61
CA ASN A 64 -7.20 -11.42 10.08
C ASN A 64 -6.16 -10.47 9.48
N ILE A 65 -5.53 -9.64 10.33
CA ILE A 65 -4.44 -8.76 9.93
C ILE A 65 -3.16 -9.58 9.79
N VAL A 66 -2.46 -9.39 8.68
CA VAL A 66 -1.26 -10.14 8.33
C VAL A 66 -0.01 -9.37 8.78
N GLY A 67 0.70 -9.97 9.75
CA GLY A 67 1.90 -9.40 10.39
C GLY A 67 1.58 -8.47 11.56
N ASP A 68 2.51 -8.37 12.51
CA ASP A 68 2.45 -7.45 13.67
C ASP A 68 3.86 -7.02 14.12
N PRO A 69 4.61 -6.28 13.27
CA PRO A 69 5.96 -5.87 13.61
C PRO A 69 5.93 -4.74 14.65
N LYS A 70 7.00 -4.65 15.47
CA LYS A 70 7.20 -3.55 16.43
C LYS A 70 7.16 -2.19 15.74
N ASP A 71 7.84 -2.08 14.61
CA ASP A 71 7.88 -0.89 13.77
C ASP A 71 7.16 -1.22 12.45
N ARG A 72 6.03 -0.55 12.22
CA ARG A 72 5.14 -0.77 11.08
C ARG A 72 5.08 0.48 10.20
N GLY A 73 5.20 0.31 8.89
CA GLY A 73 4.85 1.34 7.91
C GLY A 73 3.33 1.42 7.68
N SER A 74 2.84 2.38 6.90
CA SER A 74 1.41 2.69 6.74
C SER A 74 0.59 1.69 5.89
N ILE A 75 0.86 0.40 6.06
CA ILE A 75 0.31 -0.69 5.27
C ILE A 75 -0.39 -1.70 6.18
N ILE A 76 -1.61 -2.05 5.80
CA ILE A 76 -2.43 -3.07 6.45
C ILE A 76 -2.80 -4.13 5.41
N SER A 77 -2.07 -5.24 5.41
CA SER A 77 -2.45 -6.46 4.69
C SER A 77 -3.40 -7.28 5.56
N PHE A 78 -4.47 -7.82 4.99
CA PHE A 78 -5.47 -8.60 5.71
C PHE A 78 -6.14 -9.66 4.84
N THR A 79 -6.76 -10.62 5.50
CA THR A 79 -7.69 -11.58 4.91
C THR A 79 -9.02 -11.52 5.66
N ILE A 80 -10.10 -11.98 5.03
CA ILE A 80 -11.38 -12.19 5.69
C ILE A 80 -11.70 -13.68 5.61
N LYS A 81 -12.04 -14.29 6.75
CA LYS A 81 -12.34 -15.72 6.84
C LYS A 81 -13.43 -16.11 5.84
N GLY A 82 -13.14 -17.09 5.00
CA GLY A 82 -14.08 -17.63 4.03
C GLY A 82 -14.29 -16.80 2.77
N ILE A 83 -13.59 -15.68 2.59
CA ILE A 83 -13.71 -14.81 1.40
C ILE A 83 -12.36 -14.74 0.69
N HIS A 84 -12.35 -14.96 -0.63
CA HIS A 84 -11.14 -14.84 -1.41
C HIS A 84 -10.71 -13.36 -1.51
N PRO A 85 -9.42 -13.01 -1.36
CA PRO A 85 -8.98 -11.61 -1.37
C PRO A 85 -9.38 -10.79 -2.61
N HIS A 86 -9.51 -11.42 -3.78
CA HIS A 86 -10.02 -10.75 -4.97
C HIS A 86 -11.50 -10.36 -4.86
N ASP A 87 -12.34 -11.20 -4.24
CA ASP A 87 -13.75 -10.87 -3.99
C ASP A 87 -13.88 -9.73 -2.97
N ILE A 88 -12.99 -9.71 -1.96
CA ILE A 88 -12.89 -8.58 -1.02
C ILE A 88 -12.62 -7.29 -1.79
N ALA A 89 -11.62 -7.28 -2.68
CA ALA A 89 -11.26 -6.08 -3.44
C ALA A 89 -12.41 -5.61 -4.36
N THR A 90 -13.10 -6.53 -5.05
CA THR A 90 -14.24 -6.20 -5.91
C THR A 90 -15.39 -5.56 -5.12
N ILE A 91 -15.75 -6.13 -3.96
CA ILE A 91 -16.85 -5.58 -3.15
C ILE A 91 -16.47 -4.23 -2.52
N LEU A 92 -15.22 -4.09 -2.08
CA LEU A 92 -14.75 -2.81 -1.54
C LEU A 92 -14.75 -1.72 -2.64
N ASP A 93 -14.42 -2.06 -3.88
CA ASP A 93 -14.48 -1.13 -5.03
C ASP A 93 -15.91 -0.65 -5.31
N GLU A 94 -16.91 -1.55 -5.26
CA GLU A 94 -18.33 -1.18 -5.38
C GLU A 94 -18.80 -0.21 -4.27
N GLU A 95 -18.12 -0.24 -3.13
CA GLU A 95 -18.34 0.66 -1.99
C GLU A 95 -17.47 1.92 -2.04
N GLY A 96 -16.71 2.13 -3.12
CA GLY A 96 -15.85 3.29 -3.32
C GLY A 96 -14.50 3.22 -2.58
N VAL A 97 -14.10 2.03 -2.11
CA VAL A 97 -12.87 1.80 -1.36
C VAL A 97 -11.85 1.04 -2.22
N ALA A 98 -10.83 1.75 -2.70
CA ALA A 98 -9.78 1.15 -3.50
C ALA A 98 -8.75 0.42 -2.62
N VAL A 99 -8.69 -0.91 -2.74
CA VAL A 99 -7.62 -1.76 -2.18
C VAL A 99 -6.97 -2.61 -3.27
N ARG A 100 -5.81 -3.20 -2.97
CA ARG A 100 -5.18 -4.19 -3.85
C ARG A 100 -5.32 -5.58 -3.28
N ALA A 101 -5.65 -6.56 -4.12
CA ALA A 101 -5.58 -7.99 -3.78
C ALA A 101 -4.50 -8.71 -4.60
N GLY A 102 -3.92 -9.75 -4.00
CA GLY A 102 -2.97 -10.65 -4.66
C GLY A 102 -1.71 -10.89 -3.81
N HIS A 103 -0.60 -11.21 -4.48
CA HIS A 103 0.69 -11.45 -3.83
C HIS A 103 1.50 -10.18 -3.54
N HIS A 104 1.10 -9.04 -4.11
CA HIS A 104 1.83 -7.76 -3.99
C HIS A 104 3.29 -7.82 -4.43
N CYS A 105 3.58 -8.60 -5.48
CA CYS A 105 4.94 -8.92 -5.93
C CYS A 105 5.80 -9.65 -4.88
N CYS A 106 5.18 -10.27 -3.87
CA CYS A 106 5.85 -10.97 -2.77
C CYS A 106 5.35 -12.44 -2.66
N GLN A 107 5.39 -13.19 -3.77
CA GLN A 107 4.87 -14.56 -3.83
C GLN A 107 5.53 -15.50 -2.82
N ILE A 108 6.86 -15.46 -2.70
CA ILE A 108 7.61 -16.32 -1.76
C ILE A 108 7.20 -16.05 -0.30
N LEU A 109 6.89 -14.80 0.05
CA LEU A 109 6.41 -14.47 1.39
C LEU A 109 5.02 -15.09 1.64
N HIS A 110 4.11 -14.97 0.68
CA HIS A 110 2.78 -15.57 0.75
C HIS A 110 2.84 -17.09 0.91
N GLU A 111 3.68 -17.77 0.12
CA GLU A 111 3.93 -19.21 0.23
C GLU A 111 4.45 -19.59 1.63
N LYS A 112 5.44 -18.86 2.16
CA LYS A 112 5.98 -19.10 3.50
C LYS A 112 4.95 -18.88 4.62
N MET A 113 3.97 -18.02 4.39
CA MET A 113 2.89 -17.74 5.34
C MET A 113 1.67 -18.66 5.16
N GLY A 114 1.68 -19.53 4.14
CA GLY A 114 0.53 -20.39 3.81
C GLY A 114 -0.70 -19.61 3.35
N LEU A 115 -0.51 -18.41 2.78
CA LEU A 115 -1.59 -17.55 2.31
C LEU A 115 -1.56 -17.52 0.78
N THR A 116 -2.68 -17.83 0.11
CA THR A 116 -2.76 -17.76 -1.35
C THR A 116 -2.75 -16.32 -1.86
N ALA A 117 -3.34 -15.39 -1.13
CA ALA A 117 -3.32 -13.96 -1.43
C ALA A 117 -3.70 -13.17 -0.18
N THR A 118 -3.55 -11.85 -0.24
CA THR A 118 -4.07 -10.92 0.77
C THR A 118 -4.71 -9.71 0.10
N ALA A 119 -5.69 -9.09 0.77
CA ALA A 119 -6.09 -7.72 0.47
C ALA A 119 -5.16 -6.76 1.21
N ARG A 120 -4.90 -5.57 0.65
CA ARG A 120 -3.98 -4.60 1.23
C ARG A 120 -4.51 -3.18 1.07
N ALA A 121 -4.71 -2.52 2.21
CA ALA A 121 -4.88 -1.08 2.29
C ALA A 121 -3.51 -0.44 2.55
N SER A 122 -3.16 0.59 1.78
CA SER A 122 -1.89 1.33 1.90
C SER A 122 -2.24 2.80 2.05
N LEU A 123 -1.89 3.36 3.20
CA LEU A 123 -2.29 4.70 3.62
C LEU A 123 -1.15 5.67 3.32
N GLY A 124 -1.47 6.85 2.83
CA GLY A 124 -0.52 7.94 2.64
C GLY A 124 -0.86 9.17 3.47
N ILE A 125 -0.03 10.21 3.31
CA ILE A 125 -0.20 11.54 3.90
C ILE A 125 -1.63 12.12 3.75
N TYR A 126 -2.31 11.84 2.64
CA TYR A 126 -3.63 12.40 2.34
C TYR A 126 -4.79 11.62 2.96
N ASN A 127 -4.53 10.45 3.55
CA ASN A 127 -5.58 9.65 4.15
C ASN A 127 -5.93 10.12 5.56
N SER A 128 -7.15 9.82 5.98
CA SER A 128 -7.76 10.24 7.23
C SER A 128 -8.43 9.07 7.97
N LYS A 129 -8.97 9.35 9.16
CA LYS A 129 -9.78 8.37 9.89
C LYS A 129 -11.09 8.06 9.16
N ASP A 130 -11.63 9.02 8.42
CA ASP A 130 -12.85 8.82 7.63
C ASP A 130 -12.63 7.79 6.52
N ASP A 131 -11.43 7.72 5.93
CA ASP A 131 -11.07 6.68 4.96
C ASP A 131 -11.03 5.28 5.62
N ILE A 132 -10.54 5.21 6.86
CA ILE A 132 -10.55 3.96 7.66
C ILE A 132 -11.98 3.55 8.01
N ASP A 133 -12.84 4.51 8.35
CA ASP A 133 -14.24 4.26 8.64
C ASP A 133 -14.97 3.76 7.38
N GLY A 134 -14.68 4.35 6.22
CA GLY A 134 -15.12 3.87 4.91
C GLY A 134 -14.67 2.43 4.63
N LEU A 135 -13.38 2.13 4.80
CA LEU A 135 -12.83 0.78 4.68
C LEU A 135 -13.54 -0.22 5.62
N THR A 136 -13.73 0.17 6.88
CA THR A 136 -14.36 -0.66 7.91
C THR A 136 -15.82 -0.94 7.60
N SER A 137 -16.55 0.07 7.11
CA SER A 137 -17.95 -0.06 6.66
C SER A 137 -18.06 -1.00 5.46
N ALA A 138 -17.20 -0.84 4.45
CA ALA A 138 -17.16 -1.71 3.27
C ALA A 138 -16.83 -3.17 3.64
N ILE A 139 -15.87 -3.40 4.54
CA ILE A 139 -15.55 -4.76 5.04
C ILE A 139 -16.76 -5.38 5.75
N LYS A 140 -17.47 -4.61 6.60
CA LYS A 140 -18.69 -5.10 7.28
C LYS A 140 -19.82 -5.44 6.31
N LYS A 141 -19.89 -4.78 5.15
CA LYS A 141 -20.83 -5.14 4.08
C LYS A 141 -20.38 -6.40 3.35
N CYS A 142 -19.09 -6.51 3.03
CA CYS A 142 -18.48 -7.70 2.43
C CYS A 142 -18.75 -8.96 3.28
N THR A 143 -18.55 -8.89 4.60
CA THR A 143 -18.82 -10.02 5.51
C THR A 143 -20.30 -10.41 5.56
N LYS A 144 -21.23 -9.45 5.43
CA LYS A 144 -22.67 -9.74 5.36
C LYS A 144 -23.06 -10.47 4.08
N ILE A 145 -22.48 -10.10 2.93
CA ILE A 145 -22.76 -10.74 1.64
C ILE A 145 -22.40 -12.24 1.69
N PHE A 146 -21.29 -12.58 2.34
CA PHE A 146 -20.80 -13.95 2.44
C PHE A 146 -21.23 -14.69 3.72
N ASN A 147 -22.04 -14.06 4.58
CA ASN A 147 -22.48 -14.61 5.89
C ASN A 147 -21.31 -15.01 6.81
N THR A 148 -20.23 -14.23 6.82
CA THR A 148 -19.00 -14.47 7.61
C THR A 148 -18.88 -13.44 8.74
N GLN A 149 -19.71 -13.58 9.78
CA GLN A 149 -19.62 -12.75 10.99
C GLN A 149 -18.43 -13.13 11.89
#